data_AF-A0A2K8X020-F1
#
_entry.id   AF-A0A2K8X020-F1
#
_cell.length_a   1.000
_cell.length_b   1.000
_cell.length_c   1.000
_cell.angle_alpha   90.00
_cell.angle_beta   90.00
_cell.angle_gamma   90.00
#
_symmetry.space_group_name_H-M   'P 1'
#
loop_
_entity.id
_entity.type
_entity.pdbx_description
1 polymer ?
#
loop_
_entity_poly.entity_id
_entity_poly.type
_entity_poly.pdbx_seq_one_letter_code
_entity_poly.pdbx_strand_id
1 'polypeptide(L)'
;MTKHKVISQTTKSKFDLFRFQTSENEVKIEYNNIYNQKTDTTFFIIPKTQKLYLCIEKMKDYEIETFIEKSLEENKNWKLKLSGGSCFVFTDTEIKIIPNKNGAILKYKYVEERNGKKIKEKKEIKLDKRDLDNLIKFEKKLRLLNSAMRRCTPVTYYYLSYGNETIEIRDQTCVGIFEEYLSKIIERNN
;
A
#
# COMPACT_ATOMS: atom_id res chain seq x y z
N MET A 1 -30.49 -2.60 22.28
CA MET A 1 -30.56 -2.27 20.84
C MET A 1 -29.50 -1.22 20.54
N THR A 2 -28.70 -1.38 19.50
CA THR A 2 -27.73 -0.35 19.08
C THR A 2 -28.48 0.91 18.62
N LYS A 3 -28.02 2.10 19.01
CA LYS A 3 -28.69 3.40 18.72
C LYS A 3 -28.64 3.83 17.25
N HIS A 4 -27.98 3.03 16.42
CA HIS A 4 -27.80 3.21 14.99
C HIS A 4 -28.27 1.94 14.27
N LYS A 5 -28.87 2.12 13.09
CA LYS A 5 -29.25 1.04 12.18
C LYS A 5 -28.48 1.17 10.87
N VAL A 6 -27.60 0.21 10.57
CA VAL A 6 -26.96 0.10 9.26
C VAL A 6 -28.03 -0.29 8.24
N ILE A 7 -28.22 0.56 7.24
CA ILE A 7 -29.17 0.35 6.12
C ILE A 7 -28.48 -0.42 5.01
N SER A 8 -27.23 -0.04 4.71
CA SER A 8 -26.39 -0.76 3.75
C SER A 8 -24.91 -0.49 4.00
N GLN A 9 -24.10 -1.48 3.62
CA GLN A 9 -22.67 -1.40 3.57
C GLN A 9 -22.22 -1.89 2.20
N THR A 10 -21.34 -1.15 1.54
CA THR A 10 -20.70 -1.60 0.32
C THR A 10 -19.27 -1.10 0.27
N THR A 11 -18.39 -1.94 -0.26
CA THR A 11 -17.03 -1.55 -0.58
C THR A 11 -16.98 -1.10 -2.03
N LYS A 12 -16.48 0.11 -2.27
CA LYS A 12 -16.27 0.60 -3.65
C LYS A 12 -14.80 0.58 -4.08
N SER A 13 -13.85 0.75 -3.15
CA SER A 13 -12.39 0.70 -3.40
C SER A 13 -11.62 0.80 -2.06
N LYS A 14 -10.60 1.66 -1.95
CA LYS A 14 -9.94 2.10 -0.70
C LYS A 14 -10.88 2.80 0.31
N PHE A 15 -12.16 2.90 -0.05
CA PHE A 15 -13.23 3.42 0.77
C PHE A 15 -14.34 2.37 0.95
N ASP A 16 -14.79 2.25 2.19
CA ASP A 16 -16.07 1.62 2.49
C ASP A 16 -17.15 2.70 2.61
N LEU A 17 -18.33 2.40 2.08
CA LEU A 17 -19.50 3.26 2.13
C LEU A 17 -20.51 2.66 3.10
N PHE A 18 -20.86 3.45 4.10
CA PHE A 18 -21.91 3.10 5.06
C PHE A 18 -23.09 4.04 4.88
N ARG A 19 -24.28 3.47 4.82
CA ARG A 19 -25.52 4.21 5.00
C ARG A 19 -26.17 3.72 6.27
N PHE A 20 -26.44 4.63 7.19
CA PHE A 20 -27.16 4.31 8.41
C PHE A 20 -28.14 5.42 8.78
N GLN A 21 -29.04 5.08 9.68
CA GLN A 21 -29.95 6.00 10.33
C GLN A 21 -29.60 6.04 11.81
N THR A 22 -29.52 7.25 12.36
CA THR A 22 -29.19 7.50 13.76
C THR A 22 -30.06 8.62 14.32
N SER A 23 -30.34 8.57 15.61
CA SER A 23 -30.93 9.69 16.35
C SER A 23 -29.88 10.61 16.99
N GLU A 24 -28.60 10.22 16.97
CA GLU A 24 -27.49 10.96 17.57
C GLU A 24 -26.80 11.86 16.55
N ASN A 25 -26.32 13.01 17.02
CA ASN A 25 -25.55 13.96 16.22
C ASN A 25 -24.08 13.55 16.08
N GLU A 26 -23.66 12.52 16.81
CA GLU A 26 -22.31 11.97 16.80
C GLU A 26 -22.40 10.45 16.69
N VAL A 27 -21.61 9.86 15.79
CA VAL A 27 -21.52 8.40 15.64
C VAL A 27 -20.06 7.99 15.63
N LYS A 28 -19.72 7.10 16.56
CA LYS A 28 -18.41 6.42 16.61
C LYS A 28 -18.49 5.10 15.87
N ILE A 29 -17.57 4.88 14.93
CA ILE A 29 -17.43 3.65 14.16
C ILE A 29 -16.10 2.99 14.50
N GLU A 30 -16.15 1.75 14.96
CA GLU A 30 -14.97 0.89 15.13
C GLU A 30 -14.87 -0.11 13.97
N TYR A 31 -13.68 -0.27 13.42
CA TYR A 31 -13.43 -1.16 12.29
C TYR A 31 -11.96 -1.61 12.26
N ASN A 32 -11.69 -2.71 11.57
CA ASN A 32 -10.32 -3.07 11.19
C ASN A 32 -10.05 -2.52 9.79
N ASN A 33 -8.94 -1.79 9.64
CA ASN A 33 -8.51 -1.30 8.33
C ASN A 33 -7.93 -2.45 7.47
N ILE A 34 -7.53 -2.16 6.24
CA ILE A 34 -6.95 -3.18 5.32
C ILE A 34 -5.61 -3.77 5.81
N TYR A 35 -5.05 -3.22 6.88
CA TYR A 35 -3.81 -3.65 7.53
C TYR A 35 -4.07 -4.49 8.78
N ASN A 36 -5.33 -4.92 8.99
CA ASN A 36 -5.80 -5.62 10.19
C ASN A 36 -5.61 -4.84 11.50
N GLN A 37 -5.62 -3.51 11.43
CA GLN A 37 -5.43 -2.64 12.60
C GLN A 37 -6.78 -2.10 13.06
N LYS A 38 -7.07 -2.26 14.37
CA LYS A 38 -8.27 -1.68 14.98
C LYS A 38 -8.19 -0.16 14.91
N THR A 39 -9.18 0.46 14.28
CA THR A 39 -9.32 1.89 14.10
C THR A 39 -10.68 2.34 14.58
N ASP A 40 -10.75 3.56 15.10
CA ASP A 40 -11.97 4.22 15.47
C ASP A 40 -12.03 5.62 14.85
N THR A 41 -13.19 5.96 14.29
CA THR A 41 -13.44 7.26 13.66
C THR A 41 -14.77 7.79 14.17
N THR A 42 -14.78 9.07 14.56
CA THR A 42 -15.98 9.80 14.97
C THR A 42 -16.46 10.67 13.83
N PHE A 43 -17.76 10.62 13.55
CA PHE A 43 -18.42 11.47 12.57
C PHE A 43 -19.50 12.31 13.24
N PHE A 44 -19.53 13.60 12.92
CA PHE A 44 -20.62 14.50 13.27
C PHE A 44 -21.68 14.45 12.16
N ILE A 45 -22.92 14.17 12.53
CA ILE A 45 -24.03 13.86 11.62
C ILE A 45 -25.05 15.00 11.68
N ILE A 46 -25.24 15.68 10.55
CA ILE A 46 -26.14 16.84 10.42
C ILE A 46 -26.84 16.72 9.05
N PRO A 47 -27.48 15.55 8.74
CA PRO A 47 -28.78 15.13 9.29
C PRO A 47 -28.94 13.63 9.64
N LYS A 48 -30.03 13.25 10.36
CA LYS A 48 -30.31 11.89 10.94
C LYS A 48 -30.20 10.66 10.02
N THR A 49 -30.16 10.84 8.70
CA THR A 49 -29.78 9.80 7.73
C THR A 49 -28.67 10.34 6.85
N GLN A 50 -27.52 9.68 6.87
CA GLN A 50 -26.35 10.14 6.14
C GLN A 50 -25.59 8.97 5.51
N LYS A 51 -24.90 9.27 4.41
CA LYS A 51 -23.90 8.38 3.80
C LYS A 51 -22.54 8.80 4.34
N LEU A 52 -21.81 7.87 4.93
CA LEU A 52 -20.45 8.07 5.39
C LEU A 52 -19.47 7.31 4.52
N TYR A 53 -18.37 7.99 4.21
CA TYR A 53 -17.23 7.44 3.51
C TYR A 53 -16.11 7.20 4.50
N LEU A 54 -15.70 5.95 4.65
CA LEU A 54 -14.65 5.55 5.55
C LEU A 54 -13.41 5.19 4.74
N CYS A 55 -12.32 5.93 4.94
CA CYS A 55 -11.01 5.56 4.39
C CYS A 55 -10.46 4.38 5.18
N ILE A 56 -10.52 3.18 4.59
CA ILE A 56 -10.06 1.94 5.21
C ILE A 56 -8.59 1.64 4.92
N GLU A 57 -7.92 2.50 4.17
CA GLU A 57 -6.48 2.44 3.86
C GLU A 57 -5.63 3.28 4.83
N LYS A 58 -6.24 3.93 5.83
CA LYS A 58 -5.48 4.72 6.81
C LYS A 58 -4.72 3.78 7.76
N MET A 59 -3.41 3.66 7.55
CA MET A 59 -2.50 2.94 8.44
C MET A 59 -2.30 3.74 9.73
N LYS A 60 -2.34 3.08 10.89
CA LYS A 60 -1.74 3.62 12.12
C LYS A 60 -0.23 3.38 12.02
N ASP A 61 0.59 4.38 12.33
CA ASP A 61 2.03 4.20 12.28
C ASP A 61 2.45 3.23 13.38
N TYR A 62 3.15 2.15 13.01
CA TYR A 62 3.64 1.14 13.95
C TYR A 62 5.17 1.09 13.89
N GLU A 63 5.76 0.64 14.99
CA GLU A 63 7.18 0.30 15.14
C GLU A 63 7.53 -1.03 14.43
N ILE A 64 7.09 -1.19 13.19
CA ILE A 64 7.58 -2.29 12.36
C ILE A 64 8.92 -1.86 11.80
N GLU A 65 9.97 -2.50 12.29
CA GLU A 65 11.30 -2.42 11.73
C GLU A 65 11.29 -2.99 10.30
N THR A 66 11.70 -2.16 9.34
CA THR A 66 11.73 -2.49 7.92
C THR A 66 13.09 -3.02 7.48
N PHE A 67 13.09 -3.81 6.42
CA PHE A 67 14.32 -4.22 5.75
C PHE A 67 15.04 -3.04 5.09
N ILE A 68 14.35 -1.96 4.73
CA ILE A 68 15.00 -0.73 4.29
C ILE A 68 15.82 -0.12 5.42
N GLU A 69 15.26 0.02 6.62
CA GLU A 69 15.99 0.53 7.79
C GLU A 69 17.23 -0.34 8.07
N LYS A 70 17.07 -1.67 8.14
CA LYS A 70 18.20 -2.61 8.29
C LYS A 70 19.23 -2.50 7.17
N SER A 71 18.78 -2.36 5.93
CA SER A 71 19.64 -2.18 4.75
C SER A 71 20.54 -0.98 4.88
N LEU A 72 20.00 0.16 5.32
CA LEU A 72 20.76 1.38 5.52
C LEU A 72 21.75 1.24 6.68
N GLU A 73 21.34 0.64 7.79
CA GLU A 73 22.17 0.46 8.99
C GLU A 73 23.33 -0.52 8.76
N GLU A 74 23.05 -1.69 8.17
CA GLU A 74 24.04 -2.74 7.96
C GLU A 74 24.76 -2.65 6.61
N ASN A 75 24.48 -1.61 5.81
CA ASN A 75 25.03 -1.40 4.47
C ASN A 75 24.87 -2.64 3.56
N LYS A 76 23.69 -3.27 3.61
CA LYS A 76 23.32 -4.44 2.80
C LYS A 76 22.30 -4.04 1.74
N ASN A 77 22.21 -4.82 0.67
CA ASN A 77 21.25 -4.55 -0.39
C ASN A 77 19.82 -4.92 0.04
N TRP A 78 18.89 -4.00 -0.17
CA TRP A 78 17.46 -4.26 -0.14
C TRP A 78 16.93 -4.44 -1.56
N LYS A 79 16.01 -5.38 -1.76
CA LYS A 79 15.40 -5.65 -3.06
C LYS A 79 13.90 -5.94 -2.92
N LEU A 80 13.10 -5.36 -3.81
CA LEU A 80 11.72 -5.73 -4.03
C LEU A 80 11.56 -6.23 -5.46
N LYS A 81 11.08 -7.45 -5.62
CA LYS A 81 10.54 -7.91 -6.90
C LYS A 81 9.03 -7.96 -6.79
N LEU A 82 8.32 -7.42 -7.76
CA LEU A 82 6.88 -7.61 -7.88
C LEU A 82 6.51 -8.23 -9.21
N SER A 83 5.49 -9.06 -9.16
CA SER A 83 4.86 -9.65 -10.33
C SER A 83 3.36 -9.58 -10.16
N GLY A 84 2.67 -8.94 -11.11
CA GLY A 84 1.22 -8.79 -11.10
C GLY A 84 0.67 -8.71 -12.51
N GLY A 85 -0.63 -8.94 -12.64
CA GLY A 85 -1.31 -8.79 -13.91
C GLY A 85 -2.59 -7.96 -13.77
N SER A 86 -3.01 -7.32 -14.85
CA SER A 86 -4.41 -7.02 -15.13
C SER A 86 -4.79 -7.77 -16.42
N CYS A 87 -6.06 -7.73 -16.83
CA CYS A 87 -6.46 -8.32 -18.11
C CYS A 87 -5.54 -7.81 -19.24
N PHE A 88 -4.76 -8.72 -19.83
CA PHE A 88 -3.83 -8.49 -20.95
C PHE A 88 -2.58 -7.63 -20.67
N VAL A 89 -2.28 -7.32 -19.40
CA VAL A 89 -1.06 -6.61 -19.00
C VAL A 89 -0.35 -7.37 -17.89
N PHE A 90 0.91 -7.74 -18.12
CA PHE A 90 1.76 -8.33 -17.10
C PHE A 90 2.87 -7.36 -16.73
N THR A 91 3.11 -7.20 -15.43
CA THR A 91 4.19 -6.38 -14.92
C THR A 91 5.18 -7.24 -14.14
N ASP A 92 6.47 -7.11 -14.45
CA ASP A 92 7.59 -7.65 -13.67
C ASP A 92 8.52 -6.49 -13.37
N THR A 93 8.49 -6.03 -12.13
CA THR A 93 9.28 -4.89 -11.70
C THR A 93 10.22 -5.28 -10.59
N GLU A 94 11.47 -4.89 -10.73
CA GLU A 94 12.52 -5.09 -9.74
C GLU A 94 13.03 -3.73 -9.28
N ILE A 95 13.05 -3.51 -7.97
CA ILE A 95 13.57 -2.31 -7.34
C ILE A 95 14.64 -2.74 -6.34
N LYS A 96 15.73 -1.99 -6.30
CA LYS A 96 16.86 -2.26 -5.42
C LYS A 96 17.31 -0.95 -4.79
N ILE A 97 17.47 -0.95 -3.48
CA ILE A 97 18.16 0.13 -2.76
C ILE A 97 19.58 -0.34 -2.48
N ILE A 98 20.53 0.49 -2.84
CA ILE A 98 21.96 0.29 -2.63
C ILE A 98 22.44 1.42 -1.73
N PRO A 99 22.64 1.16 -0.43
CA PRO A 99 23.26 2.13 0.47
C PRO A 99 24.68 2.46 0.00
N ASN A 100 25.11 3.71 0.23
CA ASN A 100 26.46 4.17 -0.04
C ASN A 100 26.89 5.23 0.99
N LYS A 101 28.17 5.63 0.95
CA LYS A 101 28.75 6.56 1.94
C LYS A 101 28.04 7.93 2.02
N ASN A 102 27.29 8.32 1.00
CA ASN A 102 26.64 9.63 0.87
C ASN A 102 25.10 9.55 0.75
N GLY A 103 24.49 8.42 1.15
CA GLY A 103 23.05 8.20 1.08
C GLY A 103 22.70 6.84 0.46
N ALA A 104 21.66 6.80 -0.38
CA ALA A 104 21.23 5.57 -1.03
C ALA A 104 20.88 5.81 -2.51
N ILE A 105 21.04 4.77 -3.31
CA ILE A 105 20.67 4.76 -4.73
C ILE A 105 19.55 3.76 -4.92
N LEU A 106 18.46 4.20 -5.56
CA LEU A 106 17.41 3.33 -6.07
C LEU A 106 17.71 2.97 -7.51
N LYS A 107 17.84 1.67 -7.78
CA LYS A 107 17.86 1.12 -9.14
C LYS A 107 16.54 0.41 -9.35
N TYR A 108 15.81 0.75 -10.41
CA TYR A 108 14.63 -0.02 -10.78
C TYR A 108 14.71 -0.50 -12.23
N LYS A 109 14.09 -1.64 -12.47
CA LYS A 109 13.83 -2.25 -13.76
C LYS A 109 12.33 -2.51 -13.85
N TYR A 110 11.64 -1.78 -14.71
CA TYR A 110 10.22 -1.99 -14.99
C TYR A 110 10.09 -2.78 -16.28
N VAL A 111 9.31 -3.87 -16.26
CA VAL A 111 8.93 -4.63 -17.45
C VAL A 111 7.42 -4.69 -17.52
N GLU A 112 6.86 -4.24 -18.64
CA GLU A 112 5.43 -4.34 -18.93
C GLU A 112 5.23 -5.06 -20.25
N GLU A 113 4.35 -6.05 -20.27
CA GLU A 113 3.93 -6.74 -21.49
C GLU A 113 2.49 -6.37 -21.82
N ARG A 114 2.28 -5.64 -22.93
CA ARG A 114 0.95 -5.30 -23.47
C ARG A 114 0.78 -5.96 -24.83
N ASN A 115 -0.22 -6.83 -24.98
CA ASN A 115 -0.50 -7.52 -26.25
C ASN A 115 0.74 -8.20 -26.87
N GLY A 116 1.60 -8.82 -26.05
CA GLY A 116 2.83 -9.48 -26.48
C GLY A 116 4.04 -8.55 -26.70
N LYS A 117 3.87 -7.23 -26.62
CA LYS A 117 4.98 -6.26 -26.71
C LYS A 117 5.55 -5.98 -25.32
N LYS A 118 6.85 -6.23 -25.15
CA LYS A 118 7.59 -5.95 -23.91
C LYS A 118 8.18 -4.54 -23.94
N ILE A 119 7.88 -3.75 -22.92
CA ILE A 119 8.50 -2.45 -22.63
C ILE A 119 9.42 -2.67 -21.43
N LYS A 120 10.68 -2.25 -21.53
CA LYS A 120 11.66 -2.37 -20.44
C LYS A 120 12.31 -1.03 -20.18
N GLU A 121 12.27 -0.60 -18.94
CA GLU A 121 12.93 0.62 -18.48
C GLU A 121 13.92 0.26 -17.37
N LYS A 122 15.07 0.94 -17.34
CA LYS A 122 16.04 0.84 -16.25
C LYS A 122 16.52 2.25 -15.92
N LYS A 123 16.36 2.66 -14.65
CA LYS A 123 16.92 3.93 -14.17
C LYS A 123 17.59 3.78 -12.81
N GLU A 124 18.35 4.81 -12.49
CA GLU A 124 19.11 4.96 -11.26
C GLU A 124 18.84 6.35 -10.70
N ILE A 125 18.36 6.40 -9.46
CA ILE A 125 17.92 7.63 -8.80
C ILE A 125 18.65 7.74 -7.47
N LYS A 126 19.22 8.90 -7.15
CA LYS A 126 19.74 9.19 -5.81
C LYS A 126 18.55 9.51 -4.89
N LEU A 127 18.47 8.83 -3.76
CA LEU A 127 17.38 9.02 -2.80
C LEU A 127 17.72 10.12 -1.81
N ASP A 128 16.78 11.04 -1.63
CA ASP A 128 16.80 11.98 -0.50
C ASP A 128 16.14 11.34 0.74
N LYS A 129 16.20 12.04 1.89
CA LYS A 129 15.58 11.55 3.14
C LYS A 129 14.08 11.30 3.00
N ARG A 130 13.36 12.18 2.28
CA ARG A 130 11.93 12.07 2.09
C ARG A 130 11.57 10.86 1.23
N ASP A 131 12.39 10.52 0.23
CA ASP A 131 12.22 9.30 -0.54
C ASP A 131 12.40 8.06 0.33
N LEU A 132 13.42 8.05 1.18
CA LEU A 132 13.66 6.95 2.12
C LEU A 132 12.50 6.78 3.09
N ASP A 133 12.02 7.86 3.71
CA ASP A 133 10.86 7.84 4.62
C ASP A 133 9.61 7.28 3.92
N ASN A 134 9.39 7.65 2.65
CA ASN A 134 8.28 7.13 1.85
C ASN A 134 8.44 5.64 1.51
N LEU A 135 9.66 5.20 1.19
CA LEU A 135 9.95 3.80 0.90
C LEU A 135 9.79 2.93 2.16
N ILE A 136 10.22 3.41 3.33
CA ILE A 136 9.99 2.76 4.63
C ILE A 136 8.49 2.62 4.89
N LYS A 137 7.72 3.71 4.72
CA LYS A 137 6.25 3.68 4.87
C LYS A 137 5.59 2.70 3.89
N PHE A 138 6.07 2.64 2.66
CA PHE A 138 5.62 1.68 1.66
C PHE A 138 5.88 0.23 2.12
N GLU A 139 7.07 -0.07 2.64
CA GLU A 139 7.38 -1.41 3.15
C GLU A 139 6.49 -1.77 4.35
N LYS A 140 6.28 -0.84 5.30
CA LYS A 140 5.35 -1.05 6.42
C LYS A 140 3.95 -1.40 5.92
N LYS A 141 3.42 -0.64 4.95
CA LYS A 141 2.12 -0.93 4.32
C LYS A 141 2.10 -2.33 3.71
N LEU A 142 3.13 -2.72 2.97
CA LEU A 142 3.22 -4.05 2.35
C LEU A 142 3.20 -5.17 3.41
N ARG A 143 4.05 -5.08 4.43
CA ARG A 143 4.15 -6.12 5.48
C ARG A 143 2.85 -6.33 6.25
N LEU A 144 2.06 -5.27 6.36
CA LEU A 144 0.80 -5.26 7.09
C LEU A 144 -0.42 -5.66 6.25
N LEU A 145 -0.26 -5.89 4.94
CA LEU A 145 -1.38 -6.20 4.06
C LEU A 145 -2.19 -7.39 4.55
N ASN A 146 -3.47 -7.16 4.80
CA ASN A 146 -4.39 -8.22 5.22
C ASN A 146 -4.98 -8.93 3.99
N SER A 147 -4.44 -10.09 3.67
CA SER A 147 -4.91 -10.95 2.58
C SER A 147 -6.33 -11.51 2.77
N ALA A 148 -6.96 -11.33 3.94
CA ALA A 148 -8.36 -11.69 4.18
C ALA A 148 -9.34 -10.84 3.37
N MET A 149 -8.93 -9.66 2.89
CA MET A 149 -9.73 -8.78 2.05
C MET A 149 -9.47 -9.06 0.57
N ARG A 150 -9.82 -10.27 0.12
CA ARG A 150 -9.69 -10.72 -1.29
C ARG A 150 -10.71 -10.01 -2.18
N ARG A 151 -10.41 -8.79 -2.59
CA ARG A 151 -11.35 -7.90 -3.30
C ARG A 151 -11.01 -7.71 -4.78
N CYS A 152 -9.76 -7.94 -5.17
CA CYS A 152 -9.30 -7.80 -6.54
C CYS A 152 -8.61 -9.04 -7.09
N THR A 153 -8.90 -9.28 -8.35
CA THR A 153 -8.14 -10.14 -9.25
C THR A 153 -7.80 -9.33 -10.50
N PRO A 154 -6.60 -9.48 -11.08
CA PRO A 154 -5.57 -10.46 -10.71
C PRO A 154 -4.77 -10.06 -9.45
N VAL A 155 -4.03 -11.04 -8.92
CA VAL A 155 -3.23 -10.90 -7.70
C VAL A 155 -1.87 -10.31 -8.03
N THR A 156 -1.37 -9.44 -7.16
CA THR A 156 0.04 -9.00 -7.20
C THR A 156 0.83 -9.71 -6.11
N TYR A 157 2.00 -10.23 -6.47
CA TYR A 157 2.95 -10.85 -5.56
C TYR A 157 4.15 -9.93 -5.39
N TYR A 158 4.60 -9.75 -4.16
CA TYR A 158 5.79 -9.01 -3.79
C TYR A 158 6.76 -9.96 -3.09
N TYR A 159 8.02 -9.92 -3.52
CA TYR A 159 9.13 -10.66 -2.92
C TYR A 159 10.12 -9.62 -2.38
N LEU A 160 10.08 -9.44 -1.08
CA LEU A 160 10.88 -8.47 -0.35
C LEU A 160 12.12 -9.17 0.22
N SER A 161 13.31 -8.77 -0.23
CA SER A 161 14.56 -9.41 0.13
C SER A 161 15.53 -8.46 0.83
N TYR A 162 16.23 -8.99 1.82
CA TYR A 162 17.29 -8.34 2.58
C TYR A 162 18.41 -9.33 2.87
N GLY A 163 19.59 -9.11 2.27
CA GLY A 163 20.64 -10.13 2.32
C GLY A 163 20.14 -11.47 1.79
N ASN A 164 20.08 -12.49 2.64
CA ASN A 164 19.58 -13.83 2.31
C ASN A 164 18.12 -14.06 2.75
N GLU A 165 17.51 -13.12 3.46
CA GLU A 165 16.12 -13.21 3.89
C GLU A 165 15.20 -12.76 2.76
N THR A 166 14.09 -13.47 2.56
CA THR A 166 13.04 -13.08 1.62
C THR A 166 11.67 -13.35 2.19
N ILE A 167 10.77 -12.37 2.08
CA ILE A 167 9.37 -12.46 2.49
C ILE A 167 8.51 -12.37 1.23
N GLU A 168 7.59 -13.31 1.07
CA GLU A 168 6.55 -13.25 0.04
C GLU A 168 5.29 -12.61 0.61
N ILE A 169 4.74 -11.63 -0.11
CA ILE A 169 3.53 -10.90 0.26
C ILE A 169 2.57 -10.94 -0.92
N ARG A 170 1.32 -11.33 -0.64
CA ARG A 170 0.26 -11.44 -1.64
C ARG A 170 -0.76 -10.32 -1.47
N ASP A 171 -0.95 -9.50 -2.50
CA ASP A 171 -1.92 -8.39 -2.50
C ASP A 171 -3.12 -8.68 -3.41
N GLN A 172 -4.31 -8.59 -2.80
CA GLN A 172 -5.61 -8.77 -3.43
C GLN A 172 -6.57 -7.62 -3.07
N THR A 173 -6.05 -6.47 -2.61
CA THR A 173 -6.85 -5.47 -1.87
C THR A 173 -7.40 -4.32 -2.73
N CYS A 174 -7.15 -4.28 -4.04
CA CYS A 174 -7.60 -3.22 -4.98
C CYS A 174 -7.05 -1.81 -4.71
N VAL A 175 -6.01 -1.66 -3.91
CA VAL A 175 -5.54 -0.35 -3.43
C VAL A 175 -4.45 0.28 -4.29
N GLY A 176 -3.78 -0.50 -5.13
CA GLY A 176 -2.69 0.02 -5.97
C GLY A 176 -1.52 0.59 -5.16
N ILE A 177 -1.17 -0.03 -4.02
CA ILE A 177 -0.06 0.44 -3.14
C ILE A 177 1.23 0.66 -3.92
N PHE A 178 1.47 -0.14 -4.96
CA PHE A 178 2.60 0.00 -5.85
C PHE A 178 2.57 1.30 -6.69
N GLU A 179 1.43 1.60 -7.32
CA GLU A 179 1.25 2.74 -8.21
C GLU A 179 1.30 4.08 -7.47
N GLU A 180 0.96 4.14 -6.19
CA GLU A 180 0.94 5.42 -5.47
C GLU A 180 2.32 6.01 -5.13
N TYR A 181 3.39 5.21 -5.12
CA TYR A 181 4.69 5.63 -4.59
C TYR A 181 5.85 5.59 -5.58
N LEU A 182 6.02 4.49 -6.33
CA LEU A 182 7.12 4.40 -7.28
C LEU A 182 6.93 5.30 -8.50
N SER A 183 5.69 5.43 -8.97
CA SER A 183 5.36 6.40 -10.04
C SER A 183 5.85 7.80 -9.68
N LYS A 184 5.58 8.27 -8.45
CA LYS A 184 5.95 9.62 -8.00
C LYS A 184 7.46 9.83 -7.87
N ILE A 185 8.19 8.82 -7.36
CA ILE A 185 9.65 8.88 -7.29
C ILE A 185 10.23 8.93 -8.71
N ILE A 186 9.67 8.17 -9.64
CA ILE A 186 10.10 8.10 -11.04
C ILE A 186 9.77 9.40 -11.78
N GLU A 187 8.55 9.92 -11.66
CA GLU A 187 8.08 11.15 -12.29
C GLU A 187 8.89 12.37 -11.86
N ARG A 188 9.26 12.47 -10.59
CA ARG A 188 10.06 13.58 -10.07
C ARG A 188 11.50 13.60 -10.59
N ASN A 189 12.02 12.45 -11.02
CA ASN A 189 13.43 12.27 -11.41
C ASN A 189 13.62 12.07 -12.93
N ASN A 190 12.58 12.31 -13.72
CA ASN A 190 12.59 12.37 -15.19
C ASN A 190 12.34 13.79 -15.66
#